data_AF-A1BQP8-F1
#
_entry.id   AF-A1BQP8-F1
#
_cell.length_a   1.000
_cell.length_b   1.000
_cell.length_c   1.000
_cell.angle_alpha   90.00
_cell.angle_beta   90.00
_cell.angle_gamma   90.00
#
_symmetry.space_group_name_H-M   'P 1'
#
loop_
_entity.id
_entity.type
_entity.pdbx_description
1 polymer ?
#
loop_
_entity_poly.entity_id
_entity_poly.type
_entity_poly.pdbx_seq_one_letter_code
_entity_poly.pdbx_strand_id
1 'polypeptide(L)'
;VAHGCTGKGNDQVRFELTFFALNPKLRVIAPWREWDITGREDAIEYAKRHNVPVPVTKKSIYSRDRNIWHLSHEGDVLEDPANEPKKDMYMLSVDPEDAPNQPEYVEIEIVSGLPVAVNGKKLSPASLLDELNDIGGKHGTGRVDMVENRLVGMKSRGVYETPGGTILFTAALELESLTLDRETIQV
;
A
#
# COMPACT_ATOMS: atom_id res chain seq x y z
N VAL A 1 10.33 2.39 -23.02
CA VAL A 1 9.26 2.16 -22.02
C VAL A 1 8.73 3.49 -21.56
N ALA A 2 7.49 3.55 -21.06
CA ALA A 2 6.92 4.77 -20.51
C ALA A 2 6.18 4.46 -19.20
N HIS A 3 6.10 5.42 -18.29
CA HIS A 3 5.34 5.30 -17.04
C HIS A 3 4.62 6.62 -16.70
N GLY A 4 3.56 6.53 -15.89
CA GLY A 4 2.69 7.65 -15.54
C GLY A 4 2.95 8.26 -14.16
N CYS A 5 4.11 8.01 -13.55
CA CYS A 5 4.43 8.55 -12.22
C CYS A 5 4.61 10.07 -12.28
N THR A 6 4.19 10.78 -11.23
CA THR A 6 4.41 12.22 -11.12
C THR A 6 5.87 12.55 -10.81
N GLY A 7 6.29 13.78 -11.08
CA GLY A 7 7.65 14.27 -10.76
C GLY A 7 7.93 14.46 -9.26
N LYS A 8 6.94 14.28 -8.38
CA LYS A 8 7.04 14.51 -6.92
C LYS A 8 6.96 13.22 -6.09
N GLY A 9 6.68 12.08 -6.73
CA GLY A 9 6.55 10.78 -6.06
C GLY A 9 7.85 9.98 -6.06
N ASN A 10 7.94 9.00 -5.17
CA ASN A 10 9.06 8.04 -5.13
C ASN A 10 9.00 7.03 -6.30
N ASP A 11 7.82 6.76 -6.86
CA ASP A 11 7.64 5.71 -7.88
C ASP A 11 8.45 5.96 -9.15
N GLN A 12 8.65 7.22 -9.55
CA GLN A 12 9.50 7.52 -10.70
C GLN A 12 10.91 6.93 -10.52
N VAL A 13 11.46 7.03 -9.31
CA VAL A 13 12.79 6.50 -9.00
C VAL A 13 12.76 4.97 -8.99
N ARG A 14 11.72 4.37 -8.40
CA ARG A 14 11.53 2.91 -8.34
C ARG A 14 11.45 2.31 -9.75
N PHE A 15 10.61 2.86 -10.61
CA PHE A 15 10.44 2.39 -12.00
C PHE A 15 11.73 2.59 -12.81
N GLU A 16 12.31 3.78 -12.80
CA GLU A 16 13.46 4.10 -13.65
C GLU A 16 14.71 3.33 -13.26
N LEU A 17 15.02 3.23 -11.95
CA LEU A 17 16.13 2.40 -11.49
C LEU A 17 15.93 0.93 -11.90
N THR A 18 14.71 0.42 -11.80
CA THR A 18 14.39 -0.96 -12.23
C THR A 18 14.59 -1.11 -13.74
N PHE A 19 14.11 -0.16 -14.56
CA PHE A 19 14.30 -0.19 -16.00
C PHE A 19 15.78 -0.16 -16.38
N PHE A 20 16.57 0.71 -15.75
CA PHE A 20 18.01 0.80 -16.02
C PHE A 20 18.78 -0.43 -15.55
N ALA A 21 18.40 -1.02 -14.42
CA ALA A 21 19.01 -2.25 -13.91
C ALA A 21 18.73 -3.45 -14.82
N LEU A 22 17.50 -3.57 -15.34
CA LEU A 22 17.11 -4.68 -16.21
C LEU A 22 17.60 -4.50 -17.65
N ASN A 23 17.54 -3.28 -18.18
CA ASN A 23 18.01 -2.98 -19.52
C ASN A 23 18.34 -1.48 -19.69
N PRO A 24 19.63 -1.10 -19.55
CA PRO A 24 20.04 0.31 -19.61
C PRO A 24 19.95 0.93 -21.03
N LYS A 25 19.66 0.13 -22.06
CA LYS A 25 19.46 0.64 -23.44
C LYS A 25 18.04 1.15 -23.67
N LEU A 26 17.11 0.88 -22.76
CA LEU A 26 15.73 1.37 -22.88
C LEU A 26 15.69 2.89 -22.71
N ARG A 27 15.07 3.57 -23.68
CA ARG A 27 14.63 4.95 -23.47
C ARG A 27 13.42 4.95 -22.56
N VAL A 28 13.50 5.72 -21.48
CA VAL A 28 12.38 6.03 -20.58
C VAL A 28 11.69 7.30 -21.07
N ILE A 29 10.37 7.29 -21.10
CA ILE A 29 9.51 8.46 -21.36
C ILE A 29 8.61 8.65 -20.13
N ALA A 30 8.64 9.83 -19.54
CA ALA A 30 7.87 10.16 -18.35
C ALA A 30 7.02 11.41 -18.61
N PRO A 31 5.81 11.27 -19.19
CA PRO A 31 5.03 12.41 -19.68
C PRO A 31 4.81 13.51 -18.63
N TRP A 32 4.56 13.15 -17.37
CA TRP A 32 4.40 14.10 -16.26
C TRP A 32 5.60 15.04 -16.00
N ARG A 33 6.77 14.77 -16.59
CA ARG A 33 7.94 15.66 -16.52
C ARG A 33 8.23 16.38 -17.84
N GLU A 34 7.55 16.01 -18.91
CA GLU A 34 7.86 16.46 -20.28
C GLU A 34 6.73 17.29 -20.91
N TRP A 35 5.47 17.05 -20.53
CA TRP A 35 4.30 17.69 -21.15
C TRP A 35 3.85 18.97 -20.44
N ASP A 36 2.83 19.62 -21.00
CA ASP A 36 2.25 20.86 -20.48
C ASP A 36 1.01 20.64 -19.57
N ILE A 37 0.62 19.40 -19.29
CA ILE A 37 -0.52 19.09 -18.40
C ILE A 37 -0.06 19.23 -16.95
N THR A 38 -0.64 20.19 -16.23
CA THR A 38 -0.22 20.54 -14.86
C THR A 38 -1.13 19.95 -13.77
N GLY A 39 -2.34 19.54 -14.13
CA GLY A 39 -3.35 19.08 -13.18
C GLY A 39 -4.45 18.22 -13.80
N ARG A 40 -5.43 17.86 -12.96
CA ARG A 40 -6.52 16.97 -13.34
C ARG A 40 -7.45 17.61 -14.38
N GLU A 41 -7.71 18.90 -14.24
CA GLU A 41 -8.55 19.69 -15.15
C GLU A 41 -7.96 19.72 -16.56
N ASP A 42 -6.65 19.99 -16.67
CA ASP A 42 -5.91 19.96 -17.93
C ASP A 42 -5.99 18.57 -18.58
N ALA A 43 -5.81 17.51 -17.78
CA ALA A 43 -5.88 16.13 -18.27
C ALA A 43 -7.30 15.77 -18.77
N ILE A 44 -8.35 16.25 -18.10
CA ILE A 44 -9.75 16.06 -18.53
C ILE A 44 -10.00 16.78 -19.86
N GLU A 45 -9.52 18.02 -19.99
CA GLU A 45 -9.68 18.80 -21.22
C GLU A 45 -8.90 18.17 -22.38
N TYR A 46 -7.66 17.72 -22.12
CA TYR A 46 -6.87 16.96 -23.08
C TYR A 46 -7.60 15.70 -23.53
N ALA A 47 -8.16 14.93 -22.60
CA ALA A 47 -8.92 13.72 -22.89
C ALA A 47 -10.16 14.01 -23.75
N LYS A 48 -10.92 15.08 -23.45
CA LYS A 48 -12.07 15.52 -24.26
C LYS A 48 -11.65 15.86 -25.69
N ARG A 49 -10.59 16.64 -25.87
CA ARG A 49 -10.07 17.02 -27.20
C ARG A 49 -9.65 15.82 -28.04
N HIS A 50 -9.19 14.76 -27.39
CA HIS A 50 -8.74 13.53 -28.05
C HIS A 50 -9.79 12.40 -28.03
N ASN A 51 -11.04 12.70 -27.66
CA ASN A 51 -12.14 11.72 -27.58
C ASN A 51 -11.84 10.50 -26.69
N VAL A 52 -11.04 10.69 -25.63
CA VAL A 52 -10.78 9.66 -24.62
C VAL A 52 -11.90 9.71 -23.56
N PRO A 53 -12.70 8.64 -23.41
CA PRO A 53 -13.77 8.63 -22.41
C PRO A 53 -13.18 8.61 -21.01
N VAL A 54 -13.46 9.64 -20.22
CA VAL A 54 -13.06 9.71 -18.81
C VAL A 54 -14.32 9.54 -17.94
N PRO A 55 -14.40 8.51 -17.08
CA PRO A 55 -15.46 8.42 -16.09
C PRO A 55 -15.29 9.55 -15.07
N VAL A 56 -15.97 10.67 -15.28
CA VAL A 56 -15.89 11.83 -14.39
C VAL A 56 -16.72 11.54 -13.14
N THR A 57 -16.12 10.89 -12.15
CA THR A 57 -16.69 10.84 -10.81
C THR A 57 -15.87 11.73 -9.87
N LYS A 58 -16.55 12.62 -9.14
CA LYS A 58 -15.96 13.48 -8.10
C LYS A 58 -15.53 12.70 -6.84
N LYS A 59 -15.52 11.36 -6.88
CA LYS A 59 -15.77 10.54 -5.68
C LYS A 59 -14.57 10.22 -4.82
N SER A 60 -13.34 10.30 -5.34
CA SER A 60 -12.13 10.07 -4.53
C SER A 60 -11.25 11.30 -4.56
N ILE A 61 -11.13 11.93 -3.40
CA ILE A 61 -10.22 13.05 -3.17
C ILE A 61 -8.79 12.58 -2.82
N TYR A 62 -8.65 11.36 -2.32
CA TYR A 62 -7.36 10.76 -1.98
C TYR A 62 -6.70 10.15 -3.21
N SER A 63 -5.38 10.30 -3.30
CA SER A 63 -4.51 9.46 -4.12
C SER A 63 -4.34 8.13 -3.41
N ARG A 64 -4.53 7.03 -4.13
CA ARG A 64 -4.57 5.68 -3.57
C ARG A 64 -3.81 4.72 -4.46
N ASP A 65 -3.05 3.83 -3.83
CA ASP A 65 -2.47 2.65 -4.50
C ASP A 65 -2.87 1.38 -3.75
N ARG A 66 -3.43 0.41 -4.47
CA ARG A 66 -3.94 -0.84 -3.92
C ARG A 66 -3.32 -2.02 -4.62
N ASN A 67 -2.81 -2.95 -3.82
CA ASN A 67 -2.50 -4.30 -4.24
C ASN A 67 -3.03 -5.30 -3.18
N ILE A 68 -2.65 -6.58 -3.27
CA ILE A 68 -3.09 -7.60 -2.31
C ILE A 68 -2.47 -7.42 -0.91
N TRP A 69 -1.34 -6.70 -0.82
CA TRP A 69 -0.60 -6.52 0.42
C TRP A 69 -1.10 -5.33 1.23
N HIS A 70 -1.35 -4.20 0.57
CA HIS A 70 -1.82 -3.01 1.24
C HIS A 70 -2.69 -2.11 0.35
N LEU A 71 -3.30 -1.13 1.01
CA LEU A 71 -3.86 0.07 0.40
C LEU A 71 -3.21 1.31 1.04
N SER A 72 -2.73 2.23 0.22
CA SER A 72 -2.22 3.54 0.67
C SER A 72 -3.23 4.66 0.38
N HIS A 73 -3.19 5.70 1.20
CA HIS A 73 -3.98 6.91 1.08
C HIS A 73 -3.09 8.13 1.33
N GLU A 74 -3.10 9.08 0.39
CA GLU A 74 -2.36 10.34 0.52
C GLU A 74 -3.15 11.49 -0.15
N GLY A 75 -2.68 12.72 0.07
CA GLY A 75 -3.24 13.91 -0.56
C GLY A 75 -4.49 14.47 0.13
N ASP A 76 -4.94 15.62 -0.40
CA ASP A 76 -6.05 16.42 0.13
C ASP A 76 -5.90 16.67 1.66
N VAL A 77 -6.95 16.43 2.44
CA VAL A 77 -6.99 16.70 3.88
C VAL A 77 -5.90 15.99 4.68
N LEU A 78 -5.31 14.90 4.16
CA LEU A 78 -4.23 14.19 4.83
C LEU A 78 -2.89 14.94 4.81
N GLU A 79 -2.69 15.88 3.87
CA GLU A 79 -1.44 16.65 3.77
C GLU A 79 -1.22 17.57 4.98
N ASP A 80 -2.27 17.90 5.73
CA ASP A 80 -2.16 18.53 7.04
C ASP A 80 -2.19 17.44 8.13
N PRO A 81 -1.05 17.17 8.82
CA PRO A 81 -0.98 16.17 9.88
C PRO A 81 -1.89 16.45 11.09
N ALA A 82 -2.42 17.67 11.22
CA ALA A 82 -3.37 18.00 12.28
C ALA A 82 -4.79 17.44 12.02
N ASN A 83 -5.10 17.06 10.77
CA ASN A 83 -6.40 16.48 10.43
C ASN A 83 -6.42 14.99 10.71
N GLU A 84 -7.42 14.50 11.45
CA GLU A 84 -7.62 13.07 11.64
C GLU A 84 -8.10 12.38 10.34
N PRO A 85 -7.64 11.16 10.03
CA PRO A 85 -8.17 10.42 8.88
C PRO A 85 -9.65 10.11 9.06
N LYS A 86 -10.47 10.39 8.04
CA LYS A 86 -11.92 10.16 8.11
C LYS A 86 -12.26 8.68 8.01
N LYS A 87 -13.28 8.24 8.75
CA LYS A 87 -13.77 6.84 8.76
C LYS A 87 -14.11 6.31 7.36
N ASP A 88 -14.64 7.15 6.46
CA ASP A 88 -15.00 6.80 5.08
C ASP A 88 -13.81 6.71 4.12
N MET A 89 -12.60 7.03 4.59
CA MET A 89 -11.37 6.88 3.84
C MET A 89 -10.95 5.41 3.73
N TYR A 90 -11.06 4.68 4.85
CA TYR A 90 -10.64 3.28 4.97
C TYR A 90 -11.53 2.36 4.12
N MET A 91 -10.93 1.37 3.48
CA MET A 91 -11.61 0.48 2.52
C MET A 91 -11.35 -1.00 2.79
N LEU A 92 -10.27 -1.37 3.49
CA LEU A 92 -9.91 -2.75 3.77
C LEU A 92 -10.30 -3.19 5.18
N SER A 93 -10.42 -2.24 6.10
CA SER A 93 -10.63 -2.51 7.52
C SER A 93 -11.83 -1.76 8.07
N VAL A 94 -12.57 -2.41 8.96
CA VAL A 94 -13.61 -1.75 9.78
C VAL A 94 -12.95 -0.84 10.80
N ASP A 95 -13.72 0.10 11.33
CA ASP A 95 -13.25 0.87 12.47
C ASP A 95 -13.10 -0.03 13.71
N PRO A 96 -12.05 0.12 14.54
CA PRO A 96 -11.93 -0.65 15.78
C PRO A 96 -13.17 -0.57 16.68
N GLU A 97 -13.92 0.54 16.66
CA GLU A 97 -15.18 0.68 17.41
C GLU A 97 -16.33 -0.17 16.82
N ASP A 98 -16.26 -0.52 15.54
CA ASP A 98 -17.24 -1.37 14.85
C ASP A 98 -16.82 -2.85 14.78
N ALA A 99 -15.62 -3.19 15.29
CA ALA A 99 -15.10 -4.55 15.26
C ALA A 99 -15.94 -5.51 16.12
N PRO A 100 -15.94 -6.82 15.83
CA PRO A 100 -16.62 -7.80 16.67
C PRO A 100 -16.17 -7.76 18.13
N ASN A 101 -17.12 -7.84 19.07
CA ASN A 101 -16.84 -7.92 20.51
C ASN A 101 -16.26 -9.28 20.96
N GLN A 102 -16.04 -10.22 20.04
CA GLN A 102 -15.46 -11.53 20.33
C GLN A 102 -14.12 -11.66 19.60
N PRO A 103 -13.05 -12.08 20.31
CA PRO A 103 -11.76 -12.30 19.67
C PRO A 103 -11.85 -13.49 18.70
N GLU A 104 -11.03 -13.43 17.66
CA GLU A 104 -10.84 -14.51 16.69
C GLU A 104 -9.42 -15.05 16.81
N TYR A 105 -9.28 -16.35 17.08
CA TYR A 105 -7.99 -17.00 17.18
C TYR A 105 -7.55 -17.46 15.79
N VAL A 106 -6.33 -17.10 15.41
CA VAL A 106 -5.74 -17.44 14.12
C VAL A 106 -4.44 -18.19 14.36
N GLU A 107 -4.31 -19.38 13.79
CA GLU A 107 -3.07 -20.15 13.76
C GLU A 107 -2.42 -20.01 12.40
N ILE A 108 -1.12 -19.70 12.37
CA ILE A 108 -0.35 -19.55 11.13
C ILE A 108 0.80 -20.55 11.16
N GLU A 109 0.82 -21.47 10.20
CA GLU A 109 1.92 -22.41 10.04
C GLU A 109 3.00 -21.75 9.19
N ILE A 110 4.23 -21.68 9.72
CA ILE A 110 5.40 -21.14 9.02
C ILE A 110 6.47 -22.23 8.96
N VAL A 111 6.98 -22.50 7.76
CA VAL A 111 8.03 -23.47 7.52
C VAL A 111 9.22 -22.76 6.88
N SER A 112 10.36 -22.76 7.57
CA SER A 112 11.60 -22.10 7.11
C SER A 112 11.38 -20.62 6.73
N GLY A 113 10.63 -19.90 7.57
CA GLY A 113 10.32 -18.48 7.38
C GLY A 113 9.18 -18.19 6.39
N LEU A 114 8.59 -19.21 5.74
CA LEU A 114 7.51 -19.04 4.79
C LEU A 114 6.17 -19.46 5.38
N PRO A 115 5.13 -18.60 5.39
CA PRO A 115 3.78 -18.99 5.79
C PRO A 115 3.18 -19.95 4.76
N VAL A 116 2.64 -21.09 5.22
CA VAL A 116 2.13 -22.17 4.36
C VAL A 116 0.68 -22.55 4.64
N ALA A 117 0.14 -22.23 5.83
CA ALA A 117 -1.24 -22.52 6.21
C ALA A 117 -1.81 -21.50 7.20
N VAL A 118 -3.12 -21.36 7.19
CA VAL A 118 -3.91 -20.59 8.18
C VAL A 118 -5.01 -21.49 8.73
N ASN A 119 -5.14 -21.57 10.05
CA ASN A 119 -6.13 -22.42 10.75
C ASN A 119 -6.11 -23.88 10.25
N GLY A 120 -4.91 -24.44 10.08
CA GLY A 120 -4.69 -25.81 9.59
C GLY A 120 -4.95 -26.02 8.08
N LYS A 121 -5.38 -25.00 7.34
CA LYS A 121 -5.64 -25.07 5.90
C LYS A 121 -4.44 -24.58 5.10
N LYS A 122 -3.83 -25.47 4.31
CA LYS A 122 -2.76 -25.11 3.38
C LYS A 122 -3.27 -24.21 2.26
N LEU A 123 -2.58 -23.10 2.01
CA LEU A 123 -2.98 -22.06 1.07
C LEU A 123 -1.81 -21.65 0.18
N SER A 124 -2.13 -21.12 -1.02
CA SER A 124 -1.13 -20.39 -1.81
C SER A 124 -0.79 -19.06 -1.11
N PRO A 125 0.39 -18.46 -1.34
CA PRO A 125 0.76 -17.19 -0.70
C PRO A 125 -0.29 -16.07 -0.87
N ALA A 126 -0.87 -15.96 -2.07
CA ALA A 126 -1.91 -14.97 -2.36
C ALA A 126 -3.21 -15.26 -1.59
N SER A 127 -3.68 -16.51 -1.60
CA SER A 127 -4.90 -16.90 -0.87
C SER A 127 -4.74 -16.80 0.65
N LEU A 128 -3.53 -17.06 1.14
CA LEU A 128 -3.19 -16.94 2.56
C LEU A 128 -3.29 -15.48 3.00
N LEU A 129 -2.68 -14.57 2.24
CA LEU A 129 -2.74 -13.14 2.52
C LEU A 129 -4.16 -12.59 2.41
N ASP A 130 -4.94 -13.05 1.43
CA ASP A 130 -6.34 -12.65 1.24
C ASP A 130 -7.20 -13.06 2.45
N GLU A 131 -7.07 -14.30 2.92
CA GLU A 131 -7.75 -14.80 4.14
C GLU A 131 -7.37 -13.95 5.37
N LEU A 132 -6.09 -13.63 5.53
CA LEU A 132 -5.64 -12.80 6.65
C LEU A 132 -6.05 -11.32 6.51
N ASN A 133 -6.19 -10.81 5.29
CA ASN A 133 -6.76 -9.48 5.05
C ASN A 133 -8.23 -9.43 5.46
N ASP A 134 -9.02 -10.46 5.13
CA ASP A 134 -10.42 -10.54 5.52
C ASP A 134 -10.58 -10.61 7.04
N ILE A 135 -9.81 -11.50 7.71
CA ILE A 135 -9.84 -11.62 9.17
C ILE A 135 -9.35 -10.32 9.82
N GLY A 136 -8.17 -9.83 9.46
CA GLY A 136 -7.60 -8.61 10.05
C GLY A 136 -8.47 -7.37 9.79
N GLY A 137 -9.01 -7.25 8.58
CA GLY A 137 -9.88 -6.15 8.18
C GLY A 137 -11.17 -6.11 8.98
N LYS A 138 -11.80 -7.27 9.21
CA LYS A 138 -12.99 -7.42 10.07
C LYS A 138 -12.74 -7.01 11.53
N HIS A 139 -11.49 -7.11 12.00
CA HIS A 139 -11.10 -6.76 13.38
C HIS A 139 -10.35 -5.42 13.47
N GLY A 140 -10.39 -4.58 12.42
CA GLY A 140 -9.78 -3.24 12.43
C GLY A 140 -8.25 -3.24 12.53
N THR A 141 -7.60 -4.36 12.20
CA THR A 141 -6.14 -4.53 12.31
C THR A 141 -5.40 -3.89 11.13
N GLY A 142 -4.19 -3.39 11.38
CA GLY A 142 -3.26 -2.98 10.32
C GLY A 142 -3.51 -1.60 9.71
N ARG A 143 -4.18 -0.70 10.43
CA ARG A 143 -4.22 0.73 10.10
C ARG A 143 -2.97 1.42 10.62
N VAL A 144 -2.28 2.16 9.76
CA VAL A 144 -1.05 2.89 10.09
C VAL A 144 -1.13 4.32 9.54
N ASP A 145 -1.05 5.32 10.41
CA ASP A 145 -0.97 6.74 10.04
C ASP A 145 0.43 7.27 10.38
N MET A 146 1.14 7.78 9.38
CA MET A 146 2.51 8.26 9.57
C MET A 146 2.92 9.39 8.64
N VAL A 147 3.91 10.16 9.11
CA VAL A 147 4.67 11.09 8.29
C VAL A 147 6.01 10.44 7.91
N GLU A 148 6.24 10.26 6.62
CA GLU A 148 7.42 9.60 6.08
C GLU A 148 8.35 10.59 5.36
N ASN A 149 9.63 10.24 5.29
CA ASN A 149 10.60 10.98 4.47
C ASN A 149 10.64 10.36 3.07
N ARG A 150 10.33 11.14 2.04
CA ARG A 150 10.50 10.72 0.64
C ARG A 150 11.95 10.84 0.23
N LEU A 151 12.36 9.95 -0.67
CA LEU A 151 13.69 9.98 -1.28
C LEU A 151 13.94 11.29 -2.03
N VAL A 152 12.88 11.90 -2.57
CA VAL A 152 12.95 13.17 -3.31
C VAL A 152 13.12 14.41 -2.42
N GLY A 153 13.34 14.23 -1.10
CA GLY A 153 13.78 15.31 -0.20
C GLY A 153 12.67 16.07 0.54
N MET A 154 11.44 15.54 0.54
CA MET A 154 10.31 16.12 1.28
C MET A 154 9.66 15.10 2.20
N LYS A 155 8.91 15.59 3.20
CA LYS A 155 8.02 14.73 3.98
C LYS A 155 6.66 14.61 3.28
N SER A 156 5.98 13.50 3.47
CA SER A 156 4.55 13.38 3.19
C SER A 156 3.87 12.61 4.30
N ARG A 157 2.59 12.87 4.50
CA ARG A 157 1.75 12.02 5.34
C ARG A 157 1.05 10.96 4.48
N GLY A 158 1.05 9.73 4.97
CA GLY A 158 0.36 8.61 4.34
C GLY A 158 -0.38 7.81 5.40
N VAL A 159 -1.59 7.36 5.05
CA VAL A 159 -2.32 6.37 5.82
C VAL A 159 -2.34 5.06 5.05
N TYR A 160 -2.06 3.96 5.73
CA TYR A 160 -1.92 2.64 5.13
C TYR A 160 -2.85 1.64 5.82
N GLU A 161 -3.43 0.75 5.03
CA GLU A 161 -4.16 -0.43 5.49
C GLU A 161 -3.43 -1.69 5.01
N THR A 162 -2.96 -2.52 5.93
CA THR A 162 -2.26 -3.78 5.65
C THR A 162 -2.66 -4.89 6.64
N PRO A 163 -3.95 -5.29 6.71
CA PRO A 163 -4.42 -6.14 7.80
C PRO A 163 -3.71 -7.50 7.84
N GLY A 164 -3.65 -8.19 6.70
CA GLY A 164 -2.96 -9.48 6.60
C GLY A 164 -1.44 -9.35 6.72
N GLY A 165 -0.86 -8.27 6.19
CA GLY A 165 0.57 -7.98 6.35
C GLY A 165 0.96 -7.76 7.81
N THR A 166 0.16 -7.03 8.59
CA THR A 166 0.37 -6.82 10.03
C THR A 166 0.31 -8.12 10.82
N ILE A 167 -0.66 -8.99 10.52
CA ILE A 167 -0.78 -10.29 11.17
C ILE A 167 0.43 -11.17 10.84
N LEU A 168 0.80 -11.27 9.56
CA LEU A 168 1.95 -12.07 9.11
C LEU A 168 3.27 -11.59 9.70
N PHE A 169 3.50 -10.28 9.70
CA PHE A 169 4.73 -9.70 10.24
C PHE A 169 4.86 -9.99 11.73
N THR A 170 3.77 -9.83 12.50
CA THR A 170 3.74 -10.19 13.93
C THR A 170 4.02 -11.67 14.13
N ALA A 171 3.35 -12.57 13.40
CA ALA A 171 3.54 -14.01 13.54
C ALA A 171 4.98 -14.47 13.20
N ALA A 172 5.59 -13.86 12.17
CA ALA A 172 6.98 -14.14 11.81
C ALA A 172 7.94 -13.69 12.92
N LEU A 173 7.78 -12.47 13.46
CA LEU A 173 8.62 -11.96 14.55
C LEU A 173 8.51 -12.82 15.82
N GLU A 174 7.30 -13.25 16.19
CA GLU A 174 7.10 -14.14 17.34
C GLU A 174 7.81 -15.49 17.13
N LEU A 175 7.74 -16.06 15.93
CA LEU A 175 8.46 -17.30 15.62
C LEU A 175 9.98 -17.11 15.62
N GLU A 176 10.47 -16.01 15.07
CA GLU A 176 11.90 -15.65 15.10
C GLU A 176 12.40 -15.52 16.55
N SER A 177 11.64 -14.85 17.41
CA SER A 177 11.99 -14.70 18.84
C SER A 177 12.12 -16.04 19.57
N LEU A 178 11.39 -17.06 19.12
CA LEU A 178 11.42 -18.41 19.68
C LEU A 178 12.53 -19.28 19.09
N THR A 179 12.89 -19.07 17.83
CA THR A 179 13.70 -20.02 17.05
C THR A 179 15.12 -19.53 16.75
N LEU A 180 15.38 -18.22 16.84
CA LEU A 180 16.70 -17.64 16.65
C LEU A 180 17.41 -17.48 17.99
N ASP A 181 18.74 -17.68 17.99
CA ASP A 181 19.55 -17.34 19.15
C ASP A 181 19.74 -15.82 19.28
N ARG A 182 20.20 -15.39 20.46
CA ARG A 182 20.36 -13.99 20.82
C ARG A 182 21.28 -13.21 19.88
N GLU A 183 22.34 -13.82 19.38
CA GLU A 183 23.29 -13.11 18.51
C GLU A 183 22.71 -12.99 17.09
N THR A 184 22.03 -14.04 16.60
CA THR A 184 21.38 -14.01 15.29
C THR A 184 20.25 -12.98 15.20
N ILE A 185 19.42 -12.81 16.24
CA ILE A 185 18.28 -11.86 16.20
C ILE A 185 18.70 -10.38 16.28
N GLN A 186 19.96 -10.07 16.60
CA GLN A 186 20.46 -8.69 16.72
C GLN A 186 20.96 -8.07 15.41
N VAL A 187 21.16 -8.88 14.37
CA VAL A 187 21.80 -8.49 13.10
C VAL A 187 20.76 -8.48 11.98
#